data_AF-A0A7K0C6R2-F1
#
_entry.id   AF-A0A7K0C6R2-F1
#
_cell.length_a   1.000
_cell.length_b   1.000
_cell.length_c   1.000
_cell.angle_alpha   90.00
_cell.angle_beta   90.00
_cell.angle_gamma   90.00
#
_symmetry.space_group_name_H-M   'P 1'
#
loop_
_entity.id
_entity.type
_entity.pdbx_description
1 polymer ?
#
loop_
_entity_poly.entity_id
_entity_poly.type
_entity_poly.pdbx_seq_one_letter_code
_entity_poly.pdbx_strand_id
1 'polypeptide(L)'
;MTRWVVMRQDDNGVEYPMGSHESRVAALAQLLAVESGVPHKQLYRVAGPADPAVRTNRDLYLRLLRLGREARAASWSLSAFLRALWKAAGPLADRAVLEPDDVAALFAAARAISPAPYDPAWSTADLSLPGAEPAGHADWERVVLSQIADLEDFLAAPPGPRARFGVDAPRPAGSGPRATPRRWCNFDTATYLECAVAGSLGGWDAADGARAPRPGAAQTASPVRELSPMGWGDLARIAVCGQLYE
;
A
#
# COMPACT_ATOMS: atom_id res chain seq x y z
N MET A 1 -5.22 -2.29 30.47
CA MET A 1 -5.24 -2.25 28.99
C MET A 1 -4.02 -1.50 28.53
N THR A 2 -3.12 -2.16 27.80
CA THR A 2 -1.91 -1.54 27.28
C THR A 2 -2.26 -0.68 26.07
N ARG A 3 -1.80 0.56 26.02
CA ARG A 3 -2.11 1.54 24.97
C ARG A 3 -0.82 2.05 24.31
N TRP A 4 -0.90 2.35 23.03
CA TRP A 4 0.14 3.07 22.29
C TRP A 4 -0.26 4.54 22.18
N VAL A 5 0.68 5.44 22.42
CA VAL A 5 0.45 6.89 22.42
C VAL A 5 1.33 7.52 21.37
N VAL A 6 0.75 8.35 20.50
CA VAL A 6 1.53 9.20 19.60
C VAL A 6 1.97 10.42 20.40
N MET A 7 3.28 10.63 20.49
CA MET A 7 3.90 11.75 21.19
C MET A 7 4.44 12.74 20.16
N ARG A 8 4.26 14.02 20.43
CA ARG A 8 4.89 15.12 19.70
C ARG A 8 5.89 15.81 20.62
N GLN A 9 7.11 16.02 20.17
CA GLN A 9 8.11 16.82 20.84
C GLN A 9 8.24 18.17 20.12
N ASP A 10 8.13 19.27 20.88
CA ASP A 10 8.34 20.62 20.35
C ASP A 10 9.83 21.01 20.29
N ASP A 11 10.10 22.22 19.79
CA ASP A 11 11.47 22.74 19.63
C ASP A 11 12.20 22.94 20.98
N ASN A 12 11.46 22.98 22.10
CA ASN A 12 12.02 23.07 23.46
C ASN A 12 12.25 21.69 24.09
N GLY A 13 11.97 20.62 23.35
CA GLY A 13 12.09 19.25 23.81
C GLY A 13 10.92 18.79 24.69
N VAL A 14 9.85 19.57 24.81
CA VAL A 14 8.68 19.22 25.62
C VAL A 14 7.78 18.25 24.84
N GLU A 15 7.40 17.15 25.51
CA GLU A 15 6.59 16.10 24.91
C GLU A 15 5.10 16.26 25.24
N TYR A 16 4.26 16.11 24.22
CA TYR A 16 2.81 16.20 24.32
C TYR A 16 2.15 14.96 23.73
N PRO A 17 1.22 14.30 24.45
CA PRO A 17 0.43 13.22 23.88
C PRO A 17 -0.57 13.78 22.86
N MET A 18 -0.61 13.18 21.66
CA MET A 18 -1.51 13.56 20.58
C MET A 18 -2.70 12.61 20.40
N GLY A 19 -2.55 11.36 20.80
CA GLY A 19 -3.60 10.35 20.63
C GLY A 19 -3.22 9.04 21.29
N SER A 20 -4.22 8.27 21.71
CA SER A 20 -4.04 6.93 22.29
C SER A 20 -4.75 5.88 21.44
N HIS A 21 -4.10 4.74 21.24
CA HIS A 21 -4.52 3.67 20.35
C HIS A 21 -4.44 2.31 21.02
N GLU A 22 -5.32 1.41 20.58
CA GLU A 22 -5.35 0.02 21.02
C GLU A 22 -4.36 -0.87 20.27
N SER A 23 -3.73 -0.37 19.20
CA SER A 23 -2.70 -1.12 18.47
C SER A 23 -1.56 -0.23 18.00
N ARG A 24 -0.36 -0.81 17.95
CA ARG A 24 0.85 -0.17 17.42
C ARG A 24 0.67 0.32 15.98
N VAL A 25 0.06 -0.49 15.12
CA VAL A 25 -0.22 -0.15 13.71
C VAL A 25 -1.09 1.11 13.60
N ALA A 26 -2.12 1.26 14.44
CA ALA A 26 -2.97 2.46 14.42
C ALA A 26 -2.21 3.72 14.87
N ALA A 27 -1.36 3.60 15.90
CA ALA A 27 -0.51 4.70 16.35
C ALA A 27 0.52 5.11 15.28
N LEU A 28 1.18 4.14 14.65
CA LEU A 28 2.11 4.37 13.54
C LEU A 28 1.40 4.99 12.33
N ALA A 29 0.19 4.53 12.01
CA ALA A 29 -0.60 5.08 10.91
C ALA A 29 -0.97 6.56 11.16
N GLN A 30 -1.33 6.92 12.40
CA GLN A 30 -1.53 8.34 12.75
C GLN A 30 -0.23 9.13 12.60
N LEU A 31 0.90 8.59 13.07
CA LEU A 31 2.20 9.26 12.95
C LEU A 31 2.53 9.53 11.47
N LEU A 32 2.42 8.52 10.60
CA LEU A 32 2.64 8.68 9.16
C LEU A 32 1.69 9.69 8.54
N ALA A 33 0.42 9.68 8.94
CA ALA A 33 -0.57 10.63 8.43
C ALA A 33 -0.22 12.09 8.79
N VAL A 34 0.33 12.32 9.99
CA VAL A 34 0.80 13.64 10.43
C VAL A 34 2.04 14.05 9.66
N GLU A 35 3.05 13.19 9.58
CA GLU A 35 4.34 13.48 8.92
C GLU A 35 4.20 13.65 7.40
N SER A 36 3.18 13.04 6.79
CA SER A 36 2.85 13.24 5.38
C SER A 36 2.14 14.58 5.09
N GLY A 37 1.90 15.39 6.12
CA GLY A 37 1.24 16.68 6.06
C GLY A 37 2.18 17.82 5.61
N VAL A 38 1.98 19.00 6.20
CA VAL A 38 2.83 20.16 5.94
C VAL A 38 4.17 19.97 6.65
N PRO A 39 5.33 20.20 5.99
CA PRO A 39 6.63 20.11 6.65
C PRO A 39 6.68 20.96 7.92
N HIS A 40 7.14 20.34 9.00
CA HIS A 40 7.27 20.97 10.32
C HIS A 40 8.54 20.48 11.03
N LYS A 41 9.05 21.25 11.99
CA LYS A 41 10.25 20.91 12.76
C LYS A 41 10.01 19.98 13.96
N GLN A 42 8.74 19.70 14.24
CA GLN A 42 8.32 18.86 15.37
C GLN A 42 8.71 17.41 15.14
N LEU A 43 9.13 16.73 16.20
CA LEU A 43 9.45 15.30 16.17
C LEU A 43 8.27 14.49 16.70
N TYR A 44 8.00 13.35 16.06
CA TYR A 44 6.90 12.48 16.42
C TYR A 44 7.44 11.09 16.75
N ARG A 45 6.86 10.45 17.77
CA ARG A 45 7.21 9.06 18.12
C ARG A 45 6.01 8.31 18.67
N VAL A 46 6.02 6.99 18.52
CA VAL A 46 5.04 6.12 19.18
C VAL A 46 5.63 5.59 20.48
N ALA A 47 4.96 5.84 21.59
CA ALA A 47 5.29 5.28 22.91
C ALA A 47 4.31 4.16 23.25
N GLY A 48 4.81 2.99 23.68
CA GLY A 48 3.99 1.85 24.04
C GLY A 48 4.81 0.55 24.14
N PRO A 49 4.16 -0.61 24.27
CA PRO A 49 4.84 -1.91 24.27
C PRO A 49 5.67 -2.15 23.02
N ALA A 50 6.77 -2.88 23.19
CA ALA A 50 7.70 -3.24 22.12
C ALA A 50 7.18 -4.37 21.21
N ASP A 51 6.20 -5.15 21.66
CA ASP A 51 5.70 -6.30 20.91
C ASP A 51 5.14 -5.88 19.53
N PRO A 52 5.52 -6.60 18.44
CA PRO A 52 4.98 -6.36 17.12
C PRO A 52 3.50 -6.78 17.06
N ALA A 53 2.69 -5.97 16.38
CA ALA A 53 1.27 -6.23 16.16
C ALA A 53 1.00 -7.05 14.88
N VAL A 54 1.99 -7.18 14.01
CA VAL A 54 2.02 -8.01 12.81
C VAL A 54 3.24 -8.93 12.90
N ARG A 55 3.02 -10.23 13.05
CA ARG A 55 4.09 -11.22 13.18
C ARG A 55 4.18 -12.12 11.96
N THR A 56 3.03 -12.40 11.34
CA THR A 56 2.91 -13.36 10.24
C THR A 56 2.35 -12.72 8.98
N ASN A 57 2.54 -13.38 7.85
CA ASN A 57 1.93 -13.00 6.58
C ASN A 57 0.40 -13.00 6.68
N ARG A 58 -0.19 -13.90 7.49
CA ARG A 58 -1.62 -13.95 7.78
C ARG A 58 -2.11 -12.70 8.52
N ASP A 59 -1.34 -12.21 9.49
CA ASP A 59 -1.70 -10.96 10.21
C ASP A 59 -1.77 -9.77 9.25
N LEU A 60 -0.76 -9.65 8.36
CA LEU A 60 -0.72 -8.58 7.36
C LEU A 60 -1.86 -8.73 6.34
N TYR A 61 -2.11 -9.96 5.86
CA TYR A 61 -3.20 -10.28 4.95
C TYR A 61 -4.57 -9.87 5.51
N LEU A 62 -4.89 -10.29 6.74
CA LEU A 62 -6.18 -9.96 7.36
C LEU A 62 -6.35 -8.44 7.57
N ARG A 63 -5.27 -7.72 7.88
CA ARG A 63 -5.28 -6.26 8.01
C ARG A 63 -5.57 -5.58 6.66
N LEU A 64 -4.86 -5.95 5.60
CA LEU A 64 -5.09 -5.35 4.27
C LEU A 64 -6.45 -5.74 3.68
N LEU A 65 -6.92 -6.96 3.95
CA LEU A 65 -8.26 -7.39 3.57
C LEU A 65 -9.34 -6.52 4.25
N ARG A 66 -9.21 -6.28 5.56
CA ARG A 66 -10.10 -5.37 6.29
C ARG A 66 -10.01 -3.94 5.73
N LEU A 67 -8.80 -3.44 5.53
CA LEU A 67 -8.54 -2.12 4.97
C LEU A 67 -9.24 -1.93 3.61
N GLY A 68 -9.12 -2.93 2.73
CA GLY A 68 -9.76 -2.95 1.43
C GLY A 68 -11.28 -2.88 1.51
N ARG A 69 -11.89 -3.71 2.36
CA ARG A 69 -13.35 -3.69 2.60
C ARG A 69 -13.82 -2.32 3.07
N GLU A 70 -13.10 -1.72 4.01
CA GLU A 70 -13.43 -0.40 4.54
C GLU A 70 -13.20 0.72 3.51
N ALA A 71 -12.16 0.64 2.67
CA ALA A 71 -11.94 1.58 1.57
C ALA A 71 -13.05 1.51 0.51
N ARG A 72 -13.48 0.29 0.16
CA ARG A 72 -14.60 0.04 -0.76
C ARG A 72 -15.90 0.61 -0.17
N ALA A 73 -16.17 0.39 1.11
CA ALA A 73 -17.35 0.95 1.78
C ALA A 73 -17.34 2.49 1.78
N ALA A 74 -16.15 3.11 1.92
CA ALA A 74 -15.96 4.55 1.81
C ALA A 74 -15.87 5.05 0.36
N SER A 75 -16.13 4.21 -0.65
CA SER A 75 -16.11 4.55 -2.08
C SER A 75 -14.79 5.17 -2.56
N TRP A 76 -13.67 4.77 -1.97
CA TRP A 76 -12.35 5.17 -2.45
C TRP A 76 -12.05 4.51 -3.80
N SER A 77 -11.74 5.34 -4.81
CA SER A 77 -11.15 4.83 -6.04
C SER A 77 -9.73 4.31 -5.79
N LEU A 78 -9.30 3.32 -6.59
CA LEU A 78 -7.95 2.79 -6.48
C LEU A 78 -6.90 3.89 -6.76
N SER A 79 -7.14 4.77 -7.74
CA SER A 79 -6.26 5.92 -8.01
C SER A 79 -6.14 6.86 -6.80
N ALA A 80 -7.23 7.18 -6.11
CA ALA A 80 -7.18 7.98 -4.88
C ALA A 80 -6.39 7.26 -3.79
N PHE A 81 -6.62 5.96 -3.61
CA PHE A 81 -5.89 5.17 -2.63
C PHE A 81 -4.39 5.14 -2.91
N LEU A 82 -3.96 4.90 -4.15
CA LEU A 82 -2.54 4.86 -4.52
C LEU A 82 -1.86 6.23 -4.40
N ARG A 83 -2.54 7.33 -4.74
CA ARG A 83 -2.01 8.70 -4.51
C ARG A 83 -1.83 9.01 -3.02
N ALA A 84 -2.74 8.52 -2.18
CA ALA A 84 -2.58 8.63 -0.74
C ALA A 84 -1.47 7.70 -0.22
N LEU A 85 -1.35 6.48 -0.74
CA LEU A 85 -0.26 5.55 -0.39
C LEU A 85 1.11 6.12 -0.74
N TRP A 86 1.27 6.66 -1.95
CA TRP A 86 2.48 7.35 -2.40
C TRP A 86 2.87 8.47 -1.44
N LYS A 87 1.92 9.34 -1.09
CA LYS A 87 2.14 10.43 -0.14
C LYS A 87 2.50 9.91 1.26
N ALA A 88 1.83 8.86 1.73
CA ALA A 88 2.04 8.25 3.05
C ALA A 88 3.42 7.59 3.22
N ALA A 89 4.07 7.23 2.11
CA ALA A 89 5.39 6.60 2.13
C ALA A 89 6.54 7.60 2.29
N GLY A 90 6.32 8.89 1.99
CA GLY A 90 7.33 9.94 2.06
C GLY A 90 8.15 9.96 3.37
N PRO A 91 7.52 9.93 4.56
CA PRO A 91 8.23 9.91 5.84
C PRO A 91 9.11 8.67 6.07
N LEU A 92 8.91 7.61 5.28
CA LEU A 92 9.66 6.37 5.36
C LEU A 92 10.80 6.30 4.33
N ALA A 93 10.92 7.25 3.40
CA ALA A 93 11.77 7.16 2.21
C ALA A 93 13.25 6.84 2.51
N ASP A 94 13.79 7.37 3.62
CA ASP A 94 15.19 7.15 4.03
C ASP A 94 15.42 5.81 4.75
N ARG A 95 14.37 5.04 5.04
CA ARG A 95 14.49 3.72 5.66
C ARG A 95 14.82 2.68 4.60
N ALA A 96 15.92 1.94 4.79
CA ALA A 96 16.28 0.84 3.91
C ALA A 96 15.36 -0.39 4.08
N VAL A 97 14.86 -0.61 5.29
CA VAL A 97 13.97 -1.71 5.66
C VAL A 97 12.81 -1.20 6.50
N LEU A 98 11.67 -1.88 6.39
CA LEU A 98 10.44 -1.57 7.08
C LEU A 98 9.97 -2.80 7.85
N GLU A 99 9.64 -2.60 9.13
CA GLU A 99 9.06 -3.65 9.94
C GLU A 99 7.65 -4.00 9.42
N PRO A 100 7.14 -5.22 9.64
CA PRO A 100 5.78 -5.58 9.22
C PRO A 100 4.70 -4.63 9.75
N ASP A 101 4.90 -4.07 10.95
CA ASP A 101 4.04 -3.04 11.52
C ASP A 101 4.11 -1.72 10.76
N ASP A 102 5.28 -1.31 10.26
CA ASP A 102 5.45 -0.10 9.43
C ASP A 102 4.71 -0.28 8.10
N VAL A 103 4.82 -1.46 7.47
CA VAL A 103 4.11 -1.76 6.22
C VAL A 103 2.60 -1.73 6.44
N ALA A 104 2.09 -2.39 7.49
CA ALA A 104 0.67 -2.33 7.81
C ALA A 104 0.20 -0.89 8.13
N ALA A 105 1.03 -0.10 8.81
CA ALA A 105 0.76 1.29 9.13
C ALA A 105 0.74 2.18 7.90
N LEU A 106 1.62 1.97 6.92
CA LEU A 106 1.66 2.70 5.65
C LEU A 106 0.34 2.55 4.89
N PHE A 107 -0.16 1.33 4.72
CA PHE A 107 -1.45 1.09 4.07
C PHE A 107 -2.62 1.67 4.89
N ALA A 108 -2.56 1.59 6.22
CA ALA A 108 -3.55 2.21 7.09
C ALA A 108 -3.58 3.75 7.00
N ALA A 109 -2.40 4.38 6.95
CA ALA A 109 -2.24 5.83 6.84
C ALA A 109 -2.81 6.36 5.51
N ALA A 110 -2.66 5.61 4.42
CA ALA A 110 -3.22 5.97 3.11
C ALA A 110 -4.74 6.24 3.14
N ARG A 111 -5.49 5.66 4.09
CA ARG A 111 -6.92 5.94 4.25
C ARG A 111 -7.25 7.15 5.13
N ALA A 112 -6.30 7.58 5.93
CA ALA A 112 -6.45 8.69 6.87
C ALA A 112 -6.02 10.03 6.27
N ILE A 113 -5.29 10.02 5.14
CA ILE A 113 -4.81 11.25 4.51
C ILE A 113 -5.57 11.58 3.23
N SER A 114 -5.72 12.87 2.93
CA SER A 114 -6.24 13.31 1.65
C SER A 114 -5.28 12.90 0.52
N PRO A 115 -5.78 12.26 -0.56
CA PRO A 115 -4.94 11.90 -1.68
C PRO A 115 -4.35 13.16 -2.33
N ALA A 116 -3.08 13.10 -2.71
CA ALA A 116 -2.47 14.16 -3.51
C ALA A 116 -3.26 14.35 -4.81
N PRO A 117 -3.43 15.56 -5.35
CA PRO A 117 -3.99 15.76 -6.68
C PRO A 117 -3.26 14.92 -7.74
N TYR A 118 -3.97 14.49 -8.78
CA TYR A 118 -3.30 13.87 -9.92
C TYR A 118 -2.44 14.91 -10.64
N ASP A 119 -1.19 14.57 -10.93
CA ASP A 119 -0.29 15.38 -11.76
C ASP A 119 -0.20 14.78 -13.17
N PRO A 120 -0.68 15.46 -14.22
CA PRO A 120 -0.57 14.99 -15.59
C PRO A 120 0.86 14.68 -16.06
N ALA A 121 1.88 15.27 -15.42
CA ALA A 121 3.27 14.96 -15.73
C ALA A 121 3.62 13.48 -15.45
N TRP A 122 2.91 12.81 -14.55
CA TRP A 122 3.12 11.38 -14.29
C TRP A 122 2.81 10.50 -15.52
N SER A 123 1.85 10.90 -16.36
CA SER A 123 1.55 10.16 -17.59
C SER A 123 2.67 10.23 -18.62
N THR A 124 3.42 11.33 -18.67
CA THR A 124 4.44 11.56 -19.71
C THR A 124 5.87 11.34 -19.21
N ALA A 125 6.07 11.28 -17.89
CA ALA A 125 7.37 11.05 -17.28
C ALA A 125 7.97 9.67 -17.65
N ASP A 126 9.30 9.62 -17.73
CA ASP A 126 10.05 8.37 -17.74
C ASP A 126 10.02 7.75 -16.35
N LEU A 127 9.19 6.72 -16.18
CA LEU A 127 9.06 5.95 -14.95
C LEU A 127 9.72 4.57 -15.10
N SER A 128 10.61 4.37 -16.08
CA SER A 128 11.33 3.11 -16.23
C SER A 128 12.26 2.86 -15.04
N LEU A 129 12.43 1.59 -14.68
CA LEU A 129 13.38 1.19 -13.65
C LEU A 129 14.81 1.29 -14.21
N PRO A 130 15.77 1.82 -13.42
CA PRO A 130 17.17 1.87 -13.85
C PRO A 130 17.82 0.48 -13.92
N GLY A 131 17.23 -0.53 -13.29
CA GLY A 131 17.67 -1.92 -13.29
C GLY A 131 16.51 -2.91 -13.43
N ALA A 132 16.82 -4.20 -13.41
CA ALA A 132 15.83 -5.27 -13.59
C ALA A 132 14.84 -5.38 -12.41
N GLU A 133 15.27 -5.01 -11.20
CA GLU A 133 14.45 -5.09 -10.00
C GLU A 133 14.48 -3.74 -9.23
N PRO A 134 13.35 -3.33 -8.62
CA PRO A 134 13.31 -2.18 -7.72
C PRO A 134 14.18 -2.40 -6.49
N ALA A 135 15.05 -1.44 -6.16
CA ALA A 135 15.94 -1.53 -5.00
C ALA A 135 15.53 -0.59 -3.85
N GLY A 136 15.20 0.66 -4.17
CA GLY A 136 14.96 1.72 -3.18
C GLY A 136 13.60 2.39 -3.31
N HIS A 137 13.34 3.35 -2.42
CA HIS A 137 12.10 4.14 -2.41
C HIS A 137 11.78 4.77 -3.77
N ALA A 138 12.78 5.33 -4.46
CA ALA A 138 12.58 5.95 -5.77
C ALA A 138 12.09 4.95 -6.84
N ASP A 139 12.51 3.69 -6.78
CA ASP A 139 12.04 2.66 -7.70
C ASP A 139 10.63 2.21 -7.37
N TRP A 140 10.31 2.08 -6.08
CA TRP A 140 8.95 1.84 -5.61
C TRP A 140 8.00 2.97 -6.03
N GLU A 141 8.44 4.22 -5.93
CA GLU A 141 7.68 5.39 -6.37
C GLU A 141 7.40 5.33 -7.87
N ARG A 142 8.38 4.99 -8.71
CA ARG A 142 8.16 4.76 -10.15
C ARG A 142 7.10 3.69 -10.43
N VAL A 143 7.07 2.62 -9.64
CA VAL A 143 6.04 1.57 -9.73
C VAL A 143 4.65 2.12 -9.40
N VAL A 144 4.49 2.81 -8.28
CA VAL A 144 3.19 3.37 -7.85
C VAL A 144 2.72 4.46 -8.81
N LEU A 145 3.59 5.36 -9.25
CA LEU A 145 3.26 6.40 -10.23
C LEU A 145 2.90 5.80 -11.59
N SER A 146 3.57 4.72 -12.01
CA SER A 146 3.21 3.99 -13.23
C SER A 146 1.78 3.45 -13.14
N GLN A 147 1.41 2.93 -11.97
CA GLN A 147 0.07 2.42 -11.73
C GLN A 147 -0.99 3.52 -11.70
N ILE A 148 -0.69 4.65 -11.06
CA ILE A 148 -1.58 5.82 -11.04
C ILE A 148 -1.81 6.35 -12.47
N ALA A 149 -0.76 6.45 -13.28
CA ALA A 149 -0.87 6.89 -14.67
C ALA A 149 -1.70 5.91 -15.53
N ASP A 150 -1.48 4.60 -15.38
CA ASP A 150 -2.30 3.59 -16.08
C ASP A 150 -3.79 3.69 -15.68
N LEU A 151 -4.09 3.92 -14.40
CA LEU A 151 -5.47 4.11 -13.93
C LEU A 151 -6.13 5.37 -14.51
N GLU A 152 -5.37 6.44 -14.72
CA GLU A 152 -5.86 7.64 -15.40
C GLU A 152 -6.14 7.36 -16.89
N ASP A 153 -5.26 6.61 -17.56
CA ASP A 153 -5.48 6.19 -18.94
C ASP A 153 -6.78 5.35 -19.07
N PHE A 154 -7.10 4.52 -18.09
CA PHE A 154 -8.37 3.79 -18.04
C PHE A 154 -9.59 4.67 -17.76
N LEU A 155 -9.46 5.86 -17.16
CA LEU A 155 -10.59 6.79 -17.08
C LEU A 155 -10.93 7.35 -18.46
N ALA A 156 -9.92 7.61 -19.30
CA ALA A 156 -10.11 8.06 -20.67
C ALA A 156 -10.57 6.94 -21.62
N ALA A 157 -10.13 5.70 -21.38
CA ALA A 157 -10.55 4.51 -22.13
C ALA A 157 -10.97 3.37 -21.19
N PRO A 158 -12.21 3.40 -20.66
CA PRO A 158 -12.69 2.45 -19.67
C PRO A 158 -12.62 1.00 -20.14
N PRO A 159 -12.15 0.06 -19.29
CA PRO A 159 -12.05 -1.33 -19.69
C PRO A 159 -13.43 -2.00 -19.70
N GLY A 160 -13.60 -3.00 -20.55
CA GLY A 160 -14.87 -3.74 -20.67
C GLY A 160 -15.19 -4.62 -19.44
N PRO A 161 -16.38 -5.25 -19.39
CA PRO A 161 -16.86 -6.01 -18.23
C PRO A 161 -16.02 -7.26 -17.89
N ARG A 162 -15.09 -7.66 -18.77
CA ARG A 162 -14.17 -8.79 -18.58
C ARG A 162 -12.79 -8.36 -18.07
N ALA A 163 -12.59 -7.08 -17.72
CA ALA A 163 -11.31 -6.54 -17.25
C ALA A 163 -10.71 -7.30 -16.06
N ARG A 164 -11.56 -7.88 -15.21
CA ARG A 164 -11.15 -8.70 -14.07
C ARG A 164 -10.38 -9.99 -14.42
N PHE A 165 -10.41 -10.41 -15.70
CA PHE A 165 -9.62 -11.51 -16.23
C PHE A 165 -8.34 -11.02 -16.92
N GLY A 166 -8.02 -9.75 -16.71
CA GLY A 166 -6.88 -9.06 -17.26
C GLY A 166 -7.17 -8.29 -18.56
N VAL A 167 -6.71 -7.05 -18.58
CA VAL A 167 -6.72 -6.14 -19.74
C VAL A 167 -5.42 -5.35 -19.76
N ASP A 168 -4.98 -4.91 -20.93
CA ASP A 168 -3.77 -4.07 -21.03
C ASP A 168 -4.12 -2.59 -20.92
N ALA A 169 -3.33 -1.84 -20.15
CA ALA A 169 -3.42 -0.40 -20.01
C ALA A 169 -3.27 0.29 -21.38
N PRO A 170 -4.12 1.28 -21.71
CA PRO A 170 -4.14 1.91 -23.03
C PRO A 170 -2.80 2.54 -23.42
N ARG A 171 -2.16 3.29 -22.51
CA ARG A 171 -0.88 4.00 -22.71
C ARG A 171 -0.82 4.71 -24.08
N PRO A 172 -1.63 5.76 -24.28
CA PRO A 172 -1.73 6.45 -25.57
C PRO A 172 -0.39 7.01 -26.06
N ALA A 173 -0.35 7.43 -27.32
CA ALA A 173 0.84 8.07 -27.88
C ALA A 173 1.23 9.30 -27.04
N GLY A 174 2.50 9.39 -26.65
CA GLY A 174 3.02 10.41 -25.72
C GLY A 174 3.11 9.97 -24.27
N SER A 175 2.58 8.79 -23.89
CA SER A 175 2.87 8.20 -22.59
C SER A 175 4.35 7.85 -22.46
N GLY A 176 4.95 8.19 -21.32
CA GLY A 176 6.32 7.80 -21.01
C GLY A 176 6.44 6.30 -20.70
N PRO A 177 7.66 5.73 -20.70
CA PRO A 177 7.89 4.36 -20.29
C PRO A 177 7.49 4.13 -18.82
N ARG A 178 7.13 2.90 -18.46
CA ARG A 178 6.58 2.52 -17.15
C ARG A 178 7.43 1.45 -16.47
N ALA A 179 7.47 1.48 -15.14
CA ALA A 179 8.08 0.43 -14.31
C ALA A 179 7.25 -0.85 -14.24
N THR A 180 5.96 -0.79 -14.61
CA THR A 180 5.04 -1.92 -14.50
C THR A 180 4.62 -2.50 -15.86
N PRO A 181 4.30 -3.80 -15.91
CA PRO A 181 3.65 -4.40 -17.08
C PRO A 181 2.35 -3.67 -17.44
N ARG A 182 1.90 -3.79 -18.69
CA ARG A 182 0.63 -3.20 -19.12
C ARG A 182 -0.59 -3.94 -18.58
N ARG A 183 -0.45 -5.20 -18.17
CA ARG A 183 -1.58 -6.05 -17.78
C ARG A 183 -2.18 -5.60 -16.46
N TRP A 184 -3.50 -5.58 -16.33
CA TRP A 184 -4.24 -5.20 -15.13
C TRP A 184 -5.44 -6.12 -14.90
N CYS A 185 -5.58 -6.62 -13.69
CA CYS A 185 -6.70 -7.48 -13.26
C CYS A 185 -7.58 -6.81 -12.20
N ASN A 186 -7.03 -5.86 -11.42
CA ASN A 186 -7.71 -5.30 -10.25
C ASN A 186 -7.90 -3.78 -10.37
N PHE A 187 -9.15 -3.33 -10.30
CA PHE A 187 -9.54 -1.92 -10.50
C PHE A 187 -10.18 -1.27 -9.26
N ASP A 188 -10.53 -2.07 -8.26
CA ASP A 188 -11.05 -1.59 -6.99
C ASP A 188 -10.07 -1.87 -5.85
N THR A 189 -10.05 -0.97 -4.86
CA THR A 189 -9.09 -0.98 -3.75
C THR A 189 -9.09 -2.28 -2.95
N ALA A 190 -10.24 -2.91 -2.76
CA ALA A 190 -10.30 -4.12 -1.93
C ALA A 190 -9.68 -5.32 -2.64
N THR A 191 -10.00 -5.53 -3.91
CA THR A 191 -9.42 -6.64 -4.69
C THR A 191 -7.94 -6.39 -4.92
N TYR A 192 -7.54 -5.14 -5.22
CA TYR A 192 -6.13 -4.76 -5.34
C TYR A 192 -5.31 -5.13 -4.09
N LEU A 193 -5.77 -4.76 -2.89
CA LEU A 193 -5.03 -5.01 -1.65
C LEU A 193 -5.00 -6.48 -1.25
N GLU A 194 -6.10 -7.19 -1.48
CA GLU A 194 -6.19 -8.63 -1.25
C GLU A 194 -5.19 -9.36 -2.16
N CYS A 195 -5.22 -9.07 -3.46
CA CYS A 195 -4.35 -9.68 -4.45
C CYS A 195 -2.88 -9.29 -4.26
N ALA A 196 -2.63 -8.05 -3.81
CA ALA A 196 -1.31 -7.56 -3.46
C ALA A 196 -0.65 -8.46 -2.42
N VAL A 197 -1.29 -8.72 -1.28
CA VAL A 197 -0.71 -9.54 -0.21
C VAL A 197 -0.76 -11.02 -0.54
N ALA A 198 -1.87 -11.52 -1.09
CA ALA A 198 -2.02 -12.93 -1.40
C ALA A 198 -1.01 -13.42 -2.43
N GLY A 199 -0.74 -12.62 -3.47
CA GLY A 199 0.21 -12.95 -4.54
C GLY A 199 1.67 -12.79 -4.15
N SER A 200 1.99 -11.86 -3.25
CA SER A 200 3.38 -11.56 -2.86
C SER A 200 3.83 -12.32 -1.60
N LEU A 201 2.97 -12.42 -0.59
CA LEU A 201 3.32 -12.91 0.74
C LEU A 201 2.52 -14.15 1.16
N GLY A 202 1.35 -14.39 0.55
CA GLY A 202 0.44 -15.47 0.91
C GLY A 202 -0.35 -15.17 2.19
N GLY A 203 -0.54 -16.17 3.05
CA GLY A 203 -1.22 -16.06 4.35
C GLY A 203 -2.75 -16.05 4.28
N TRP A 204 -3.31 -16.14 3.08
CA TRP A 204 -4.75 -16.22 2.82
C TRP A 204 -5.32 -17.60 3.13
N ASP A 205 -6.59 -17.64 3.51
CA ASP A 205 -7.41 -18.85 3.65
C ASP A 205 -8.76 -18.62 2.95
N ALA A 206 -9.28 -19.63 2.26
CA ALA A 206 -10.61 -19.58 1.63
C ALA A 206 -11.73 -19.27 2.65
N ALA A 207 -11.55 -19.67 3.92
CA ALA A 207 -12.48 -19.35 5.00
C ALA A 207 -12.57 -17.84 5.30
N ASP A 208 -11.60 -17.03 4.86
CA ASP A 208 -11.63 -15.57 5.00
C ASP A 208 -12.69 -14.92 4.08
N GLY A 209 -13.26 -15.70 3.15
CA GLY A 209 -14.37 -15.33 2.28
C GLY A 209 -14.00 -14.35 1.16
N ALA A 210 -12.71 -14.05 1.00
CA ALA A 210 -12.20 -13.15 -0.03
C ALA A 210 -11.81 -13.89 -1.32
N ARG A 211 -11.27 -15.12 -1.17
CA ARG A 211 -10.90 -15.99 -2.28
C ARG A 211 -11.83 -17.20 -2.34
N ALA A 212 -12.37 -17.46 -3.53
CA ALA A 212 -13.08 -18.69 -3.81
C ALA A 212 -12.12 -19.67 -4.53
N PRO A 213 -11.89 -20.88 -3.98
CA PRO A 213 -11.09 -21.88 -4.68
C PRO A 213 -11.76 -22.22 -6.01
N ARG A 214 -10.98 -22.32 -7.08
CA ARG A 214 -11.48 -22.79 -8.37
C ARG A 214 -11.94 -24.25 -8.22
N PRO A 215 -12.99 -24.70 -8.94
CA PRO A 215 -13.39 -26.11 -8.91
C PRO A 215 -12.19 -27.02 -9.23
N GLY A 216 -11.87 -27.96 -8.33
CA GLY A 216 -10.73 -28.87 -8.45
C GLY A 216 -9.38 -28.31 -7.99
N ALA A 217 -9.32 -27.09 -7.46
CA ALA A 217 -8.10 -26.57 -6.85
C ALA A 217 -7.78 -27.32 -5.55
N ALA A 218 -6.57 -27.88 -5.47
CA ALA A 218 -6.10 -28.60 -4.29
C ALA A 218 -5.76 -27.67 -3.11
N GLN A 219 -5.47 -26.40 -3.37
CA GLN A 219 -5.05 -25.45 -2.36
C GLN A 219 -6.20 -24.51 -1.98
N THR A 220 -6.63 -24.60 -0.72
CA THR A 220 -7.65 -23.72 -0.12
C THR A 220 -7.05 -22.69 0.84
N ALA A 221 -5.74 -22.72 1.06
CA ALA A 221 -5.02 -21.77 1.90
C ALA A 221 -3.53 -21.72 1.54
N SER A 222 -2.91 -20.58 1.79
CA SER A 222 -1.45 -20.42 1.77
C SER A 222 -0.85 -20.74 3.15
N PRO A 223 0.38 -21.29 3.23
CA PRO A 223 1.09 -21.45 4.49
C PRO A 223 1.21 -20.13 5.26
N VAL A 224 1.09 -20.23 6.59
CA VAL A 224 1.36 -19.13 7.53
C VAL A 224 2.83 -19.17 7.92
N ARG A 225 3.51 -18.04 7.82
CA ARG A 225 4.93 -17.89 8.18
C ARG A 225 5.17 -16.54 8.85
N GLU A 226 6.21 -16.49 9.66
CA GLU A 226 6.71 -15.23 10.21
C GLU A 226 7.16 -14.30 9.08
N LEU A 227 6.87 -13.00 9.25
CA LEU A 227 7.35 -11.96 8.35
C LEU A 227 8.68 -11.40 8.87
N SER A 228 9.67 -11.37 8.00
CA SER A 228 10.88 -10.59 8.20
C SER A 228 10.65 -9.13 7.80
N PRO A 229 11.50 -8.19 8.25
CA PRO A 229 11.52 -6.84 7.72
C PRO A 229 11.62 -6.83 6.19
N MET A 230 10.92 -5.90 5.55
CA MET A 230 10.77 -5.81 4.10
C MET A 230 11.52 -4.60 3.55
N GLY A 231 12.14 -4.76 2.38
CA GLY A 231 12.72 -3.64 1.63
C GLY A 231 11.70 -2.99 0.68
N TRP A 232 12.09 -1.89 0.04
CA TRP A 232 11.28 -1.24 -0.98
C TRP A 232 11.01 -2.13 -2.21
N GLY A 233 11.93 -3.05 -2.53
CA GLY A 233 11.72 -4.07 -3.56
C GLY A 233 10.55 -5.01 -3.24
N ASP A 234 10.39 -5.42 -1.98
CA ASP A 234 9.26 -6.25 -1.55
C ASP A 234 7.94 -5.47 -1.67
N LEU A 235 7.94 -4.19 -1.31
CA LEU A 235 6.78 -3.31 -1.44
C LEU A 235 6.40 -3.04 -2.90
N ALA A 236 7.39 -2.95 -3.79
CA ALA A 236 7.15 -2.84 -5.22
C ALA A 236 6.52 -4.14 -5.76
N ARG A 237 6.99 -5.30 -5.28
CA ARG A 237 6.38 -6.60 -5.60
C ARG A 237 4.94 -6.69 -5.08
N ILE A 238 4.67 -6.24 -3.86
CA ILE A 238 3.30 -6.16 -3.30
C ILE A 238 2.42 -5.31 -4.22
N ALA A 239 2.87 -4.12 -4.64
CA ALA A 239 2.12 -3.24 -5.53
C ALA A 239 1.84 -3.88 -6.90
N VAL A 240 2.86 -4.50 -7.52
CA VAL A 240 2.70 -5.20 -8.80
C VAL A 240 1.77 -6.41 -8.68
N CYS A 241 1.84 -7.17 -7.60
CA CYS A 241 0.86 -8.24 -7.32
C CYS A 241 -0.55 -7.67 -7.19
N GLY A 242 -0.72 -6.49 -6.59
CA GLY A 242 -2.01 -5.82 -6.51
C GLY A 242 -2.61 -5.53 -7.88
N GLN A 243 -1.77 -5.21 -8.87
CA GLN A 243 -2.19 -4.99 -10.25
C GLN A 243 -2.50 -6.29 -11.01
N LEU A 244 -1.66 -7.33 -10.87
CA LEU A 244 -1.63 -8.50 -11.77
C LEU A 244 -2.30 -9.76 -11.24
N TYR A 245 -2.31 -9.96 -9.92
CA TYR A 245 -2.69 -11.23 -9.33
C TYR A 245 -4.22 -11.39 -9.33
N GLU A 246 -4.69 -12.61 -9.59
CA GLU A 246 -6.10 -12.99 -9.70
C GLU A 246 -6.56 -13.94 -8.58
#